data_AF-A0A6C1NVI8-F1
#
_entry.id   AF-A0A6C1NVI8-F1
#
_cell.length_a   1.000
_cell.length_b   1.000
_cell.length_c   1.000
_cell.angle_alpha   90.00
_cell.angle_beta   90.00
_cell.angle_gamma   90.00
#
_symmetry.space_group_name_H-M   'P 1'
#
loop_
_entity.id
_entity.type
_entity.pdbx_description
1 polymer ?
#
loop_
_entity_poly.entity_id
_entity_poly.type
_entity_poly.pdbx_seq_one_letter_code
_entity_poly.pdbx_strand_id
1 'polypeptide(L)' 'MDISKRNRCRILDGHPNTLDHLEGNIPEILQKAGFKQVELHEKINTIFGTLDLITANKTPDPQ' A
#
# COMPACT_ATOMS: atom_id res chain seq x y z
N MET A 1 20.37 16.61 -21.14
CA MET A 1 19.00 17.13 -21.00
C MET A 1 18.19 16.01 -20.37
N ASP A 2 17.81 16.23 -19.13
CA ASP A 2 17.28 15.25 -18.18
C ASP A 2 15.79 15.00 -18.44
N ILE A 3 15.34 13.75 -18.42
CA ILE A 3 13.91 13.38 -18.46
C ILE A 3 13.56 12.37 -17.35
N SER A 4 14.36 12.31 -16.29
CA SER A 4 14.08 11.49 -15.12
C SER A 4 13.33 12.32 -14.09
N LYS A 5 12.01 12.47 -14.26
CA LYS A 5 11.02 12.75 -13.19
C LYS A 5 9.64 12.96 -13.82
N ARG A 6 8.93 11.87 -14.13
CA ARG A 6 7.48 11.94 -14.30
C ARG A 6 6.86 11.97 -12.90
N ASN A 7 6.28 13.11 -12.56
CA ASN A 7 5.57 13.39 -11.31
C ASN A 7 4.64 12.24 -10.91
N ARG A 8 5.00 11.51 -9.85
CA ARG A 8 4.08 10.60 -9.15
C ARG A 8 3.35 11.41 -8.07
N CYS A 9 2.02 11.48 -8.21
CA CYS A 9 1.00 11.90 -7.25
C CYS A 9 1.47 12.73 -6.03
N ARG A 10 1.58 14.06 -6.17
CA ARG A 10 1.96 14.99 -5.06
C ARG A 10 0.88 15.17 -3.99
N ILE A 11 -0.30 14.59 -4.15
CA ILE A 11 -1.46 14.77 -3.25
C ILE A 11 -1.29 13.95 -1.96
N LEU A 12 -0.44 12.93 -1.99
CA LEU A 12 -0.26 11.94 -0.92
C LEU A 12 1.03 12.15 -0.09
N ASP A 13 1.86 13.12 -0.47
CA ASP A 13 3.17 13.44 0.15
C ASP A 13 3.08 14.01 1.58
N GLY A 14 1.87 14.20 2.12
CA GLY A 14 1.65 14.79 3.45
C GLY A 14 1.81 13.83 4.63
N HIS A 15 1.97 12.52 4.38
CA HIS A 15 2.14 11.49 5.42
C HIS A 15 3.34 10.58 5.12
N PRO A 16 4.20 10.28 6.11
CA PRO A 16 5.44 9.52 5.89
C PRO A 16 5.24 8.12 5.26
N ASN A 17 4.06 7.51 5.44
CA ASN A 17 3.78 6.12 5.06
C ASN A 17 3.14 5.97 3.67
N THR A 18 3.02 7.04 2.90
CA THR A 18 2.29 7.01 1.61
C THR A 18 3.16 6.61 0.41
N LEU A 19 4.48 6.64 0.55
CA LEU A 19 5.39 6.11 -0.47
C LEU A 19 5.29 4.59 -0.60
N ASP A 20 5.16 3.88 0.51
CA ASP A 20 5.07 2.42 0.49
C ASP A 20 3.76 1.90 -0.15
N HIS A 21 2.67 2.70 -0.09
CA HIS A 21 1.44 2.45 -0.84
C HIS A 21 1.66 2.52 -2.35
N LEU A 22 2.51 3.42 -2.82
CA LEU A 22 2.78 3.63 -4.25
C LEU A 22 3.71 2.57 -4.84
N GLU A 23 4.52 1.91 -4.01
CA GLU A 23 5.43 0.84 -4.44
C GLU A 23 4.78 -0.55 -4.45
N GLY A 24 3.51 -0.66 -4.02
CA GLY A 24 2.81 -1.95 -3.97
C GLY A 24 3.20 -2.83 -2.78
N ASN A 25 3.86 -2.26 -1.78
CA ASN A 25 4.42 -2.99 -0.64
C ASN A 25 3.44 -3.17 0.54
N ILE A 26 2.15 -2.87 0.33
CA ILE A 26 1.13 -2.95 1.40
C ILE A 26 1.05 -4.33 2.07
N PRO A 27 1.08 -5.45 1.33
CA PRO A 27 1.12 -6.75 1.98
C PRO A 27 2.32 -6.92 2.92
N GLU A 28 3.50 -6.44 2.53
CA GLU A 28 4.72 -6.53 3.35
C GLU A 28 4.66 -5.63 4.59
N ILE A 29 4.09 -4.43 4.46
CA ILE A 29 3.88 -3.53 5.60
C ILE A 29 2.93 -4.16 6.62
N LEU A 30 1.84 -4.76 6.14
CA LEU A 30 0.87 -5.44 7.02
C LEU A 30 1.55 -6.57 7.79
N GLN A 31 2.40 -7.37 7.13
CA GLN A 31 3.19 -8.40 7.80
C GLN A 31 4.14 -7.82 8.85
N LYS A 32 4.89 -6.77 8.52
CA LYS A 32 5.79 -6.08 9.46
C LYS A 32 5.05 -5.46 10.64
N ALA A 33 3.81 -5.01 10.45
CA ALA A 33 2.94 -4.48 11.50
C ALA A 33 2.30 -5.55 12.40
N GLY A 34 2.66 -6.82 12.19
CA GLY A 34 2.23 -7.96 13.00
C GLY A 34 0.91 -8.60 12.55
N PHE A 35 0.38 -8.20 11.39
CA PHE A 35 -0.74 -8.93 10.79
C PHE A 35 -0.25 -10.26 10.22
N LYS A 36 -1.08 -11.29 10.37
CA LYS A 36 -0.85 -12.65 9.88
C LYS A 36 -1.86 -12.95 8.76
N GLN A 37 -1.55 -13.97 7.95
CA GLN A 37 -2.42 -14.40 6.84
C GLN A 37 -2.79 -13.23 5.92
N VAL A 38 -1.78 -12.43 5.55
CA VAL A 38 -1.97 -11.30 4.63
C VAL A 38 -2.09 -11.85 3.21
N GLU A 39 -3.26 -11.73 2.62
CA GLU A 39 -3.59 -12.27 1.30
C GLU A 39 -4.19 -11.18 0.41
N LEU A 40 -3.65 -11.05 -0.81
CA LEU A 40 -4.23 -10.21 -1.86
C LEU A 40 -5.19 -11.06 -2.69
N HIS A 41 -6.48 -10.71 -2.66
CA HIS A 41 -7.53 -11.44 -3.38
C HIS A 41 -7.71 -10.93 -4.80
N GLU A 42 -7.78 -9.62 -4.96
CA GLU A 42 -8.13 -9.01 -6.23
C GLU A 42 -7.39 -7.70 -6.44
N LYS A 43 -7.03 -7.43 -7.71
CA LYS A 43 -6.57 -6.11 -8.17
C LYS A 43 -7.53 -5.62 -9.24
N ILE A 44 -8.23 -4.53 -8.96
CA ILE A 44 -9.19 -3.91 -9.87
C ILE A 44 -8.55 -2.65 -10.44
N ASN A 45 -8.33 -2.62 -11.76
CA ASN A 45 -7.87 -1.41 -12.44
C ASN A 45 -9.06 -0.54 -12.83
N THR A 46 -9.07 0.68 -12.33
CA THR A 46 -10.11 1.68 -12.61
C THR A 46 -9.50 2.86 -13.36
N ILE A 47 -10.36 3.74 -13.88
CA ILE A 47 -9.93 5.00 -14.50
C ILE A 47 -9.18 5.93 -13.51
N PHE A 48 -9.32 5.69 -12.21
CA PHE A 48 -8.69 6.48 -11.15
C PHE A 48 -7.43 5.83 -10.56
N GLY A 49 -7.07 4.62 -11.01
CA GLY A 49 -5.94 3.86 -10.48
C GLY A 49 -6.30 2.41 -10.12
N THR A 50 -5.40 1.74 -9.42
CA THR A 50 -5.56 0.33 -9.01
C THR A 50 -6.09 0.24 -7.59
N LEU A 51 -7.12 -0.59 -7.40
CA LEU A 51 -7.66 -0.96 -6.10
C LEU A 51 -7.24 -2.39 -5.77
N ASP A 52 -6.63 -2.56 -4.61
CA ASP A 52 -6.21 -3.86 -4.10
C ASP A 52 -7.16 -4.31 -2.98
N LEU A 53 -7.75 -5.50 -3.10
CA LEU A 53 -8.53 -6.13 -2.03
C LEU A 53 -7.62 -7.08 -1.23
N ILE A 54 -7.32 -6.70 0.01
CA ILE A 54 -6.40 -7.44 0.89
C ILE A 54 -7.14 -7.86 2.16
N THR A 55 -6.96 -9.12 2.57
CA THR A 55 -7.39 -9.61 3.89
C THR A 55 -6.19 -9.86 4.77
N ALA A 56 -6.34 -9.62 6.07
CA ALA A 56 -5.31 -9.91 7.05
C ALA A 56 -5.93 -10.07 8.45
N ASN A 57 -5.28 -10.87 9.30
CA ASN A 57 -5.70 -11.12 10.68
C ASN A 57 -4.69 -10.54 11.67
N LYS A 58 -5.15 -9.73 12.62
CA LYS A 58 -4.33 -9.30 13.75
C LYS A 58 -5.04 -9.68 15.04
N THR A 59 -4.35 -10.44 15.88
CA THR A 59 -4.79 -10.66 17.24
C THR A 59 -4.68 -9.32 17.97
N PRO A 60 -5.71 -8.87 18.71
CA PRO A 60 -5.59 -7.68 19.54
C PRO A 60 -4.42 -7.87 20.51
N ASP A 61 -3.58 -6.86 20.66
CA ASP A 61 -2.56 -6.89 21.71
C ASP A 61 -3.30 -6.97 23.07
N PRO A 62 -2.89 -7.87 23.98
CA PRO A 62 -3.44 -7.88 25.33
C PRO A 62 -3.14 -6.52 25.98
N GLN A 63 -4.21 -5.80 26.38
CA GLN A 63 -4.13 -4.53 27.08
C GLN A 63 -3.56 -4.69 28.49
#